data_AF-A0A962QXH2-F1
#
_entry.id   AF-A0A962QXH2-F1
#
_cell.length_a   1.000
_cell.length_b   1.000
_cell.length_c   1.000
_cell.angle_alpha   90.00
_cell.angle_beta   90.00
_cell.angle_gamma   90.00
#
_symmetry.space_group_name_H-M   'P 1'
#
loop_
_entity.id
_entity.type
_entity.pdbx_description
1 polymer ?
#
loop_
_entity_poly.entity_id
_entity_poly.type
_entity_poly.pdbx_seq_one_letter_code
_entity_poly.pdbx_strand_id
1 'polypeptide(L)'
;MDSGKKTDLPTGLGLTALDGSFRADPYPILKKIRETAPVHTDPAPRRMFITRQEDVKALLHDKEIYMDPRKANPGTFSKEVIASSAGFADQPDMLFLDDPDHHRLRSLVSAPFKPKRVEAWRKTIRELAESV
;
A
#
# COMPACT_ATOMS: atom_id res chain seq x y z
N MET A 1 -1.73 -26.95 -17.10
CA MET A 1 -2.63 -25.89 -17.61
C MET A 1 -3.91 -26.00 -16.81
N ASP A 2 -4.00 -25.27 -15.70
CA ASP A 2 -5.17 -25.28 -14.83
C ASP A 2 -6.17 -24.25 -15.37
N SER A 3 -7.30 -24.75 -15.88
CA SER A 3 -8.37 -23.96 -16.47
C SER A 3 -9.05 -23.15 -15.36
N GLY A 4 -8.74 -21.85 -15.33
CA GLY A 4 -9.14 -20.92 -14.29
C GLY A 4 -10.63 -20.98 -13.96
N LYS A 5 -10.95 -21.41 -12.74
CA LYS A 5 -12.18 -20.99 -12.07
C LYS A 5 -12.11 -19.46 -11.98
N LYS A 6 -12.96 -18.76 -12.73
CA LYS A 6 -13.31 -17.37 -12.43
C LYS A 6 -13.76 -17.35 -10.97
N THR A 7 -12.93 -16.84 -10.08
CA THR A 7 -13.32 -16.56 -8.72
C THR A 7 -14.36 -15.44 -8.76
N ASP A 8 -15.49 -15.60 -8.08
CA ASP A 8 -16.51 -14.55 -7.87
C ASP A 8 -15.99 -13.47 -6.88
N LEU A 9 -14.70 -13.16 -6.98
CA LEU A 9 -14.02 -12.19 -6.16
C LEU A 9 -13.77 -10.95 -7.00
N PRO A 10 -13.97 -9.75 -6.45
CA PRO A 10 -13.70 -8.52 -7.18
C PRO A 10 -12.22 -8.43 -7.58
N THR A 11 -11.97 -7.71 -8.66
CA THR A 11 -10.63 -7.41 -9.20
C THR A 11 -10.55 -5.93 -9.56
N GLY A 12 -9.35 -5.42 -9.84
CA GLY A 12 -9.14 -4.04 -10.28
C GLY A 12 -9.72 -3.00 -9.32
N LEU A 13 -10.57 -2.11 -9.85
CA LEU A 13 -11.17 -1.01 -9.09
C LEU A 13 -12.03 -1.49 -7.91
N GLY A 14 -12.67 -2.65 -8.02
CA GLY A 14 -13.51 -3.24 -6.96
C GLY A 14 -12.74 -3.66 -5.71
N LEU A 15 -11.41 -3.53 -5.72
CA LEU A 15 -10.51 -3.73 -4.58
C LEU A 15 -9.87 -2.41 -4.11
N THR A 16 -10.44 -1.27 -4.45
CA THR A 16 -9.84 0.05 -4.16
C THR A 16 -10.87 1.05 -3.66
N ALA A 17 -10.41 2.10 -2.99
CA ALA A 17 -11.28 3.20 -2.54
C ALA A 17 -11.92 4.01 -3.69
N LEU A 18 -11.54 3.75 -4.95
CA LEU A 18 -12.20 4.34 -6.12
C LEU A 18 -13.55 3.68 -6.41
N ASP A 19 -13.75 2.44 -5.96
CA ASP A 19 -15.07 1.81 -5.97
C ASP A 19 -15.90 2.28 -4.76
N GLY A 20 -17.13 2.71 -5.02
CA GLY A 20 -18.00 3.26 -3.98
C GLY A 20 -18.40 2.23 -2.90
N SER A 21 -18.59 0.98 -3.30
CA SER A 21 -18.99 -0.10 -2.38
C SER A 21 -17.82 -0.51 -1.50
N PHE A 22 -16.65 -0.72 -2.10
CA PHE A 22 -15.42 -1.03 -1.37
C PHE A 22 -15.01 0.10 -0.42
N ARG A 23 -15.16 1.37 -0.85
CA ARG A 23 -14.89 2.53 0.00
C ARG A 23 -15.84 2.65 1.18
N ALA A 24 -17.12 2.32 0.99
CA ALA A 24 -18.12 2.39 2.04
C ALA A 24 -17.91 1.31 3.11
N ASP A 25 -17.68 0.07 2.68
CA ASP A 25 -17.37 -1.05 3.58
C ASP A 25 -16.47 -2.09 2.90
N PRO A 26 -15.14 -2.05 3.11
CA PRO A 26 -14.23 -3.02 2.52
C PRO A 26 -14.24 -4.37 3.24
N TYR A 27 -14.77 -4.44 4.48
CA TYR A 27 -14.55 -5.60 5.34
C TYR A 27 -15.24 -6.88 4.86
N PRO A 28 -16.47 -6.87 4.30
CA PRO A 28 -17.10 -8.06 3.73
C PRO A 28 -16.30 -8.63 2.56
N ILE A 29 -15.81 -7.78 1.66
CA ILE A 29 -14.99 -8.20 0.51
C ILE A 29 -13.67 -8.80 1.00
N LEU A 30 -12.97 -8.10 1.90
CA LEU A 30 -11.71 -8.58 2.46
C LEU A 30 -11.90 -9.88 3.26
N LYS A 31 -13.04 -10.08 3.94
CA LYS A 31 -13.36 -11.34 4.62
C LYS A 31 -13.51 -12.49 3.64
N LYS A 32 -14.29 -12.31 2.57
CA LYS A 32 -14.47 -13.34 1.51
C LYS A 32 -13.11 -13.72 0.91
N ILE A 33 -12.28 -12.73 0.58
CA ILE A 33 -10.94 -12.96 0.03
C ILE A 33 -10.06 -13.73 1.03
N ARG A 34 -10.00 -13.33 2.32
CA ARG A 34 -9.22 -14.06 3.34
C ARG A 34 -9.62 -15.53 3.46
N GLU A 35 -10.91 -15.83 3.36
CA GLU A 35 -11.45 -17.18 3.54
C GLU A 35 -11.25 -18.06 2.30
N THR A 36 -11.34 -17.51 1.09
CA THR A 36 -11.36 -18.31 -0.15
C THR A 36 -10.12 -18.18 -1.02
N ALA A 37 -9.39 -17.06 -0.94
CA ALA A 37 -8.21 -16.77 -1.76
C ALA A 37 -7.29 -15.76 -1.04
N PRO A 38 -6.65 -16.14 0.09
CA PRO A 38 -5.91 -15.21 0.94
C PRO A 38 -4.76 -14.48 0.22
N VAL A 39 -4.23 -15.13 -0.84
CA VAL A 39 -3.40 -14.53 -1.89
C VAL A 39 -4.27 -14.50 -3.17
N HIS A 40 -4.89 -13.36 -3.43
CA HIS A 40 -5.80 -13.18 -4.56
C HIS A 40 -5.07 -12.51 -5.73
N THR A 41 -4.99 -13.19 -6.86
CA THR A 41 -4.39 -12.63 -8.07
C THR A 41 -5.38 -11.68 -8.74
N ASP A 42 -4.98 -10.43 -8.90
CA ASP A 42 -5.70 -9.41 -9.65
C ASP A 42 -5.01 -9.24 -11.01
N PRO A 43 -5.59 -9.75 -12.11
CA PRO A 43 -4.90 -9.80 -13.41
C PRO A 43 -4.86 -8.44 -14.12
N ALA A 44 -5.72 -7.50 -13.76
CA ALA A 44 -5.87 -6.21 -14.45
C ALA A 44 -6.21 -5.10 -13.45
N PRO A 45 -5.19 -4.42 -12.88
CA PRO A 45 -3.76 -4.50 -13.20
C PRO A 45 -3.05 -5.67 -12.49
N ARG A 46 -2.06 -6.30 -13.14
CA ARG A 46 -1.32 -7.47 -12.62
C ARG A 46 -0.67 -7.19 -11.25
N ARG A 47 -1.34 -7.59 -10.18
CA ARG A 47 -0.90 -7.49 -8.78
C ARG A 47 -1.46 -8.65 -7.96
N MET A 48 -0.92 -8.81 -6.74
CA MET A 48 -1.44 -9.75 -5.76
C MET A 48 -2.07 -8.99 -4.60
N PHE A 49 -3.23 -9.43 -4.16
CA PHE A 49 -3.93 -8.94 -2.99
C PHE A 49 -3.70 -9.92 -1.83
N ILE A 50 -2.99 -9.45 -0.80
CA ILE A 50 -2.63 -10.25 0.37
C ILE A 50 -3.47 -9.78 1.54
N THR A 51 -4.16 -10.72 2.20
CA THR A 51 -5.20 -10.35 3.16
C THR A 51 -5.06 -10.97 4.55
N ARG A 52 -4.20 -11.98 4.70
CA ARG A 52 -3.84 -12.56 5.99
C ARG A 52 -2.83 -11.67 6.71
N GLN A 53 -3.03 -11.47 8.00
CA GLN A 53 -2.21 -10.56 8.79
C GLN A 53 -0.76 -11.04 8.88
N GLU A 54 -0.58 -12.35 9.03
CA GLU A 54 0.71 -13.01 9.08
C GLU A 54 1.51 -12.80 7.78
N ASP A 55 0.87 -12.96 6.62
CA ASP A 55 1.48 -12.79 5.30
C ASP A 55 1.80 -11.32 5.04
N VAL A 56 0.88 -10.40 5.32
CA VAL A 56 1.11 -8.95 5.19
C VAL A 56 2.29 -8.53 6.06
N LYS A 57 2.35 -9.00 7.31
CA LYS A 57 3.46 -8.67 8.21
C LYS A 57 4.78 -9.22 7.67
N ALA A 58 4.82 -10.46 7.20
CA ALA A 58 6.04 -11.06 6.66
C ALA A 58 6.56 -10.27 5.45
N LEU A 59 5.68 -9.96 4.49
CA LEU A 59 6.03 -9.22 3.28
C LEU A 59 6.52 -7.79 3.59
N LEU A 60 5.90 -7.10 4.54
CA LEU A 60 6.33 -5.74 4.94
C LEU A 60 7.71 -5.70 5.63
N HIS A 61 8.23 -6.84 6.10
CA HIS A 61 9.56 -6.93 6.70
C HIS A 61 10.59 -7.58 5.76
N ASP A 62 10.16 -8.10 4.61
CA ASP A 62 11.03 -8.73 3.64
C ASP A 62 11.74 -7.68 2.79
N LYS A 63 13.06 -7.57 2.94
CA LYS A 63 13.89 -6.61 2.21
C LYS A 63 14.17 -7.02 0.76
N GLU A 64 13.85 -8.25 0.39
CA GLU A 64 13.97 -8.73 -0.99
C GLU A 64 12.75 -8.29 -1.84
N ILE A 65 11.70 -7.75 -1.21
CA ILE A 65 10.55 -7.18 -1.89
C ILE A 65 10.75 -5.67 -2.07
N TYR A 66 10.98 -5.26 -3.31
CA TYR A 66 11.22 -3.86 -3.65
C TYR A 66 9.93 -3.02 -3.65
N MET A 67 10.02 -1.84 -3.04
CA MET A 67 9.00 -0.79 -3.11
C MET A 67 9.20 0.12 -4.31
N ASP A 68 10.42 0.21 -4.84
CA ASP A 68 10.76 1.07 -5.97
C ASP A 68 10.09 0.59 -7.27
N PRO A 69 9.11 1.36 -7.83
CA PRO A 69 8.38 0.96 -9.03
C PRO A 69 9.27 0.89 -10.28
N ARG A 70 10.47 1.48 -10.25
CA ARG A 70 11.43 1.40 -11.37
C ARG A 70 12.01 -0.01 -11.49
N LYS A 71 12.15 -0.72 -10.37
CA LYS A 71 12.62 -2.12 -10.27
C LYS A 71 11.51 -3.15 -10.54
N ALA A 72 10.26 -2.72 -10.65
CA ALA A 72 9.14 -3.62 -10.85
C ALA A 72 9.17 -4.28 -12.24
N ASN A 73 8.67 -5.52 -12.31
CA ASN A 73 8.55 -6.26 -13.56
C ASN A 73 7.61 -5.56 -14.56
N PRO A 74 7.91 -5.56 -15.87
CA PRO A 74 7.04 -4.99 -16.91
C PRO A 74 5.60 -5.50 -16.85
N GLY A 75 4.59 -4.65 -17.05
CA GLY A 75 3.19 -5.06 -17.02
C GLY A 75 2.66 -5.41 -15.62
N THR A 76 3.33 -5.01 -14.54
CA THR A 76 2.76 -5.05 -13.17
C THR A 76 2.09 -3.74 -12.81
N PHE A 77 1.19 -3.75 -11.82
CA PHE A 77 0.61 -2.52 -11.29
C PHE A 77 1.67 -1.49 -10.87
N SER A 78 2.73 -1.93 -10.19
CA SER A 78 3.82 -1.05 -9.76
C SER A 78 4.53 -0.38 -10.94
N LYS A 79 4.79 -1.14 -12.02
CA LYS A 79 5.46 -0.59 -13.20
C LYS A 79 4.56 0.32 -14.04
N GLU A 80 3.33 -0.10 -14.30
CA GLU A 80 2.45 0.57 -15.27
C GLU A 80 1.63 1.71 -14.65
N VAL A 81 1.30 1.62 -13.36
CA VAL A 81 0.42 2.60 -12.69
C VAL A 81 1.21 3.45 -11.70
N ILE A 82 2.02 2.85 -10.83
CA ILE A 82 2.73 3.62 -9.80
C ILE A 82 3.86 4.43 -10.43
N ALA A 83 4.74 3.81 -11.22
CA ALA A 83 5.83 4.56 -11.86
C ALA A 83 5.32 5.66 -12.82
N SER A 84 4.20 5.43 -13.52
CA SER A 84 3.63 6.43 -14.43
C SER A 84 2.90 7.58 -13.72
N SER A 85 2.63 7.45 -12.41
CA SER A 85 1.97 8.50 -11.63
C SER A 85 2.93 9.60 -11.20
N ALA A 86 2.50 10.86 -11.35
CA ALA A 86 3.08 12.12 -10.87
C ALA A 86 4.60 12.11 -10.55
N GLY A 87 5.45 11.76 -11.52
CA GLY A 87 6.91 11.90 -11.42
C GLY A 87 7.66 10.80 -10.68
N PHE A 88 6.99 9.74 -10.20
CA PHE A 88 7.65 8.65 -9.46
C PHE A 88 8.56 7.77 -10.34
N ALA A 89 8.39 7.79 -11.67
CA ALA A 89 9.34 7.16 -12.59
C ALA A 89 10.73 7.83 -12.55
N ASP A 90 10.78 9.15 -12.42
CA ASP A 90 12.01 9.93 -12.56
C ASP A 90 12.63 10.27 -11.21
N GLN A 91 11.80 10.66 -10.22
CA GLN A 91 12.21 11.06 -8.87
C GLN A 91 11.20 10.55 -7.83
N PRO A 92 11.27 9.27 -7.42
CA PRO A 92 10.40 8.74 -6.39
C PRO A 92 10.63 9.43 -5.04
N ASP A 93 9.54 9.73 -4.33
CA ASP A 93 9.58 10.14 -2.92
C ASP A 93 10.16 8.98 -2.07
N MET A 94 10.64 9.30 -0.86
CA MET A 94 11.11 8.37 0.15
C MET A 94 10.18 7.16 0.35
N LEU A 95 8.85 7.31 0.17
CA LEU A 95 7.88 6.21 0.27
C LEU A 95 8.05 5.12 -0.80
N PHE A 96 8.70 5.44 -1.92
CA PHE A 96 8.97 4.54 -3.05
C PHE A 96 10.46 4.28 -3.26
N LEU A 97 11.28 4.54 -2.25
CA LEU A 97 12.70 4.18 -2.25
C LEU A 97 12.92 2.93 -1.42
N ASP A 98 13.90 2.14 -1.83
CA ASP A 98 14.46 1.06 -1.01
C ASP A 98 15.72 1.54 -0.28
N ASP A 99 16.25 0.72 0.63
CA ASP A 99 17.56 0.96 1.23
C ASP A 99 18.67 0.93 0.15
N PRO A 100 19.75 1.74 0.29
CA PRO A 100 20.06 2.61 1.43
C PRO A 100 19.44 4.02 1.35
N ASP A 101 18.86 4.42 0.22
CA ASP A 101 18.38 5.79 0.00
C ASP A 101 17.18 6.13 0.88
N HIS A 102 16.25 5.19 1.06
CA HIS A 102 15.14 5.34 2.00
C HIS A 102 15.64 5.66 3.41
N HIS A 103 16.58 4.86 3.93
CA HIS A 103 17.16 5.10 5.26
C HIS A 103 17.85 6.48 5.35
N ARG A 104 18.60 6.87 4.31
CA ARG A 104 19.27 8.18 4.24
C ARG A 104 18.25 9.31 4.35
N LEU A 105 17.21 9.33 3.51
CA LEU A 105 16.19 10.38 3.54
C LEU A 105 15.40 10.37 4.84
N ARG A 106 15.01 9.19 5.33
CA ARG A 106 14.26 9.04 6.59
C ARG A 106 15.03 9.60 7.78
N SER A 107 16.36 9.43 7.80
CA SER A 107 17.21 9.95 8.87
C SER A 107 17.12 11.48 8.96
N LEU A 108 17.04 12.19 7.83
CA LEU A 108 16.99 13.65 7.74
C LEU A 108 15.67 14.23 8.27
N VAL A 109 14.56 13.52 8.05
CA VAL A 109 13.21 14.00 8.41
C VAL A 109 12.68 13.43 9.72
N SER A 110 13.41 12.54 10.40
CA SER A 110 12.94 11.84 11.60
C SER A 110 12.80 12.73 12.85
N ALA A 111 13.56 13.82 12.94
CA ALA A 111 13.67 14.61 14.17
C ALA A 111 12.33 15.22 14.66
N PRO A 112 11.46 15.80 13.80
CA PRO A 112 10.15 16.30 14.21
C PRO A 112 9.18 15.22 14.69
N PHE A 113 9.40 13.95 14.34
CA PHE A 113 8.52 12.83 14.68
C PHE A 113 8.94 12.07 15.96
N LYS A 114 9.93 12.58 16.70
CA LYS A 114 10.33 11.99 17.99
C LYS A 114 9.19 12.13 19.03
N PRO A 115 9.01 11.18 19.97
CA PRO A 115 7.90 11.20 20.93
C PRO A 115 7.70 12.54 21.65
N LYS A 116 8.79 13.17 22.13
CA LYS A 116 8.73 14.49 22.79
C LYS A 116 8.22 15.61 21.88
N ARG A 117 8.55 15.57 20.58
CA ARG A 117 8.13 16.56 19.59
C ARG A 117 6.65 16.38 19.23
N VAL A 118 6.21 15.12 19.10
CA VAL A 118 4.81 14.78 18.87
C VAL A 118 3.94 15.20 20.07
N GLU A 119 4.39 14.91 21.29
CA GLU A 119 3.64 15.25 22.51
C GLU A 119 3.45 16.77 22.68
N ALA A 120 4.42 17.58 22.24
CA ALA A 120 4.30 19.04 22.27
C ALA A 120 3.11 19.58 21.43
N TRP A 121 2.66 18.82 20.42
CA TRP A 121 1.50 19.18 19.60
C TRP A 121 0.15 18.88 20.27
N ARG A 122 0.12 18.09 21.36
CA ARG A 122 -1.14 17.63 21.98
C ARG A 122 -2.10 18.77 22.31
N LYS A 123 -1.59 19.84 22.94
CA LYS A 123 -2.40 20.99 23.35
C LYS A 123 -3.03 21.68 22.14
N THR A 124 -2.20 22.06 21.16
CA THR A 124 -2.64 22.76 19.95
C THR A 124 -3.65 21.94 19.16
N ILE A 125 -3.41 20.63 18.98
CA ILE A 125 -4.35 19.75 18.28
C ILE A 125 -5.69 19.68 19.01
N ARG A 126 -5.69 19.58 20.35
CA ARG A 126 -6.91 19.54 21.15
C ARG A 126 -7.71 20.85 21.02
N GLU A 127 -7.05 21.99 21.18
CA GLU A 127 -7.69 23.30 21.05
C GLU A 127 -8.31 23.50 19.67
N LEU A 128 -7.62 23.09 18.59
CA LEU A 128 -8.16 23.14 17.24
C LEU A 128 -9.37 22.23 17.05
N ALA A 129 -9.30 21.00 17.56
CA ALA A 129 -10.40 20.03 17.44
C ALA A 129 -11.66 20.46 18.21
N GLU A 130 -11.50 21.17 19.33
CA GLU A 130 -12.61 21.69 20.15
C GLU A 130 -13.17 23.03 19.63
N SER A 131 -12.48 23.69 18.72
CA SER A 131 -12.90 24.98 18.12
C SER A 131 -13.84 24.87 16.92
N VAL A 132 -14.12 23.64 16.47
CA VAL A 132 -15.03 23.32 15.34
C VAL A 132 -16.33 22.74 15.90
#